data_AF-A0A952YJN7-F1
#
_entry.id   AF-A0A952YJN7-F1
#
_cell.length_a   1.000
_cell.length_b   1.000
_cell.length_c   1.000
_cell.angle_alpha   90.00
_cell.angle_beta   90.00
_cell.angle_gamma   90.00
#
_symmetry.space_group_name_H-M   'P 1'
#
loop_
_entity.id
_entity.type
_entity.pdbx_description
1 polymer ?
#
loop_
_entity_poly.entity_id
_entity_poly.type
_entity_poly.pdbx_seq_one_letter_code
_entity_poly.pdbx_strand_id
1 'polypeptide(L)'
;MPNLAQTLKQEISRIARKEVREDIAALRKAVTAHRSEIASLKRTVKELGTQLRSAQKAAKRAAPQAVEQMETSRPGRKRSFSADRLKAKRQALGMSQAQMAQLLGISSLSLWKWESGQVSPRASMLERYFVAMNMGKREAWNVIDAN
;
A
#
# COMPACT_ATOMS: atom_id res chain seq x y z
N MET A 1 -23.41 51.58 -53.14
CA MET A 1 -24.52 50.60 -53.03
C MET A 1 -23.95 49.30 -52.49
N PRO A 2 -24.43 48.76 -51.36
CA PRO A 2 -23.93 47.48 -50.86
C PRO A 2 -24.20 46.37 -51.89
N ASN A 3 -23.17 45.57 -52.18
CA ASN A 3 -23.27 44.45 -53.09
C ASN A 3 -24.02 43.29 -52.40
N LEU A 4 -25.12 42.83 -52.99
CA LEU A 4 -25.96 41.74 -52.44
C LEU A 4 -25.16 40.48 -52.12
N ALA A 5 -24.13 40.16 -52.91
CA ALA A 5 -23.26 39.02 -52.64
C ALA A 5 -22.43 39.21 -51.36
N GLN A 6 -22.05 40.45 -51.02
CA GLN A 6 -21.31 40.75 -49.79
C GLN A 6 -22.21 40.66 -48.56
N THR A 7 -23.44 41.19 -48.63
CA THR A 7 -24.40 41.12 -47.51
C THR A 7 -24.81 39.68 -47.22
N LEU A 8 -25.04 38.86 -48.25
CA LEU A 8 -25.40 37.46 -48.10
C LEU A 8 -24.26 36.62 -47.51
N LYS A 9 -23.00 36.85 -47.94
CA LYS A 9 -21.82 36.19 -47.33
C LYS A 9 -21.63 36.57 -45.86
N GLN A 10 -21.87 37.84 -45.51
CA GLN A 10 -21.81 38.29 -44.11
C GLN A 10 -22.87 37.59 -43.27
N GLU A 11 -24.09 37.44 -43.80
CA GLU A 11 -25.19 36.80 -43.10
C GLU A 11 -24.98 35.29 -42.92
N ILE A 12 -24.50 34.59 -43.95
CA ILE A 12 -24.06 33.18 -43.83
C ILE A 12 -22.99 33.04 -42.75
N SER A 13 -21.98 33.91 -42.75
CA SER A 13 -20.90 33.87 -41.76
C SER A 13 -21.40 34.18 -40.34
N ARG A 14 -22.43 35.02 -40.21
CA ARG A 14 -23.05 35.35 -38.93
C ARG A 14 -23.83 34.16 -38.38
N ILE A 15 -24.65 33.52 -39.22
CA ILE A 15 -25.45 32.35 -38.86
C ILE A 15 -24.53 31.17 -38.52
N ALA A 16 -23.55 30.85 -39.37
CA ALA A 16 -22.60 29.76 -39.11
C ALA A 16 -21.86 29.93 -37.77
N ARG A 17 -21.45 31.16 -37.42
CA ARG A 17 -20.83 31.46 -36.12
C ARG A 17 -21.81 31.35 -34.95
N LYS A 18 -23.09 31.62 -35.17
CA LYS A 18 -24.15 31.47 -34.16
C LYS A 18 -24.40 30.00 -33.88
N GLU A 19 -24.63 29.18 -34.91
CA GLU A 19 -24.89 27.74 -34.78
C GLU A 19 -23.73 27.04 -34.04
N VAL A 20 -22.47 27.24 -34.49
CA VAL A 20 -21.30 26.66 -33.83
C VAL A 20 -21.19 27.09 -32.37
N ARG A 21 -21.56 28.32 -32.04
CA ARG A 21 -21.52 28.82 -30.65
C ARG A 21 -22.57 28.15 -29.78
N GLU A 22 -23.76 27.90 -30.31
CA GLU A 22 -24.85 27.22 -29.62
C GLU A 22 -24.51 25.74 -29.39
N ASP A 23 -23.98 25.05 -30.41
CA ASP A 23 -23.55 23.65 -30.32
C ASP A 23 -22.48 23.43 -29.22
N ILE A 24 -21.50 24.31 -29.13
CA ILE A 24 -20.41 24.17 -28.15
C ILE A 24 -20.72 24.80 -26.79
N ALA A 25 -21.84 25.51 -26.62
CA ALA A 25 -22.16 26.22 -25.38
C ALA A 25 -22.28 25.27 -24.18
N ALA A 26 -22.99 24.16 -24.37
CA ALA A 26 -23.15 23.12 -23.34
C ALA A 26 -21.80 22.50 -22.97
N LEU A 27 -20.96 22.19 -23.96
CA LEU A 27 -19.62 21.64 -23.75
C LEU A 27 -18.72 22.61 -22.98
N ARG A 28 -18.71 23.90 -23.34
CA ARG A 28 -17.95 24.93 -22.62
C ARG A 28 -18.40 25.04 -21.17
N LYS A 29 -19.71 24.99 -20.91
CA LYS A 29 -20.27 25.00 -19.54
C LYS A 29 -19.79 23.77 -18.75
N ALA A 30 -19.87 22.58 -19.33
CA ALA A 30 -19.38 21.35 -18.71
C ALA A 30 -17.88 21.41 -18.40
N VAL A 31 -17.05 21.91 -19.32
CA VAL A 31 -15.60 22.08 -19.09
C VAL A 31 -15.33 23.03 -17.92
N THR A 32 -16.05 24.15 -17.83
CA THR A 32 -15.87 25.07 -16.70
C THR A 32 -16.28 24.46 -15.35
N ALA A 33 -17.36 23.68 -15.33
CA ALA A 33 -17.81 22.95 -14.14
C ALA A 33 -16.81 21.86 -13.73
N HIS A 34 -16.33 21.04 -14.67
CA HIS A 34 -15.34 20.02 -14.36
C HIS A 34 -14.02 20.62 -13.87
N ARG A 35 -13.60 21.79 -14.40
CA ARG A 35 -12.40 22.47 -13.90
C ARG A 35 -12.55 22.91 -12.44
N SER A 36 -13.74 23.37 -12.03
CA SER A 36 -13.98 23.74 -10.63
C SER A 36 -14.09 22.51 -9.72
N GLU A 37 -14.72 21.43 -10.19
CA GLU A 37 -14.77 20.12 -9.50
C GLU A 37 -13.38 19.52 -9.31
N ILE A 38 -12.54 19.52 -10.35
CA ILE A 38 -11.15 19.05 -10.24
C ILE A 38 -10.37 19.88 -9.22
N ALA A 39 -10.60 21.19 -9.18
CA ALA A 39 -9.96 22.07 -8.21
C ALA A 39 -10.44 21.78 -6.77
N SER A 40 -11.74 21.55 -6.56
CA SER A 40 -12.28 21.20 -5.24
C SER A 40 -11.75 19.82 -4.79
N LEU A 41 -11.79 18.81 -5.67
CA LEU A 41 -11.25 17.49 -5.40
C LEU A 41 -9.77 17.53 -5.03
N LYS A 42 -8.94 18.24 -5.80
CA LYS A 42 -7.52 18.40 -5.47
C LYS A 42 -7.29 19.06 -4.09
N ARG A 43 -8.13 20.04 -3.71
CA ARG A 43 -8.09 20.64 -2.37
C ARG A 43 -8.47 19.63 -1.29
N THR A 44 -9.54 18.85 -1.48
CA THR A 44 -9.94 17.80 -0.52
C THR A 44 -8.88 16.71 -0.36
N VAL A 45 -8.26 16.25 -1.45
CA VAL A 45 -7.17 15.25 -1.39
C VAL A 45 -5.97 15.80 -0.61
N LYS A 46 -5.61 17.07 -0.82
CA LYS A 46 -4.54 17.72 -0.06
C LYS A 46 -4.87 17.77 1.44
N GLU A 47 -6.10 18.17 1.78
CA GLU A 47 -6.60 18.28 3.15
C GLU A 47 -6.65 16.91 3.86
N LEU A 48 -7.18 15.88 3.19
CA LEU A 48 -7.17 14.52 3.71
C LEU A 48 -5.74 14.01 3.88
N GLY A 49 -4.83 14.34 2.95
CA GLY A 49 -3.41 14.01 3.08
C GLY A 49 -2.71 14.73 4.25
N THR A 50 -3.13 15.93 4.63
CA THR A 50 -2.62 16.61 5.83
C THR A 50 -3.21 16.02 7.10
N GLN A 51 -4.52 15.71 7.12
CA GLN A 51 -5.20 15.05 8.24
C GLN A 51 -4.66 13.63 8.48
N LEU A 52 -4.40 12.85 7.43
CA LEU A 52 -3.81 11.53 7.57
C LEU A 52 -2.41 11.61 8.17
N ARG A 53 -1.59 12.57 7.75
CA ARG A 53 -0.25 12.78 8.31
C ARG A 53 -0.30 13.21 9.78
N SER A 54 -1.21 14.11 10.14
CA SER A 54 -1.37 14.53 11.54
C SER A 54 -1.89 13.39 12.40
N ALA A 55 -2.87 12.62 11.92
CA ALA A 55 -3.38 11.42 12.58
C ALA A 55 -2.32 10.33 12.72
N GLN A 56 -1.52 10.06 11.68
CA GLN A 56 -0.39 9.13 11.76
C GLN A 56 0.68 9.60 12.75
N LYS A 57 0.97 10.91 12.81
CA LYS A 57 1.91 11.47 13.78
C LYS A 57 1.35 11.39 15.21
N ALA A 58 0.06 11.64 15.39
CA ALA A 58 -0.63 11.47 16.67
C ALA A 58 -0.63 10.00 17.09
N ALA A 59 -0.94 9.07 16.18
CA ALA A 59 -0.87 7.64 16.43
C ALA A 59 0.56 7.16 16.76
N LYS A 60 1.59 7.70 16.09
CA LYS A 60 3.00 7.42 16.44
C LYS A 60 3.44 8.01 17.78
N ARG A 61 2.81 9.10 18.22
CA ARG A 61 3.06 9.73 19.54
C ARG A 61 2.25 9.07 20.66
N ALA A 62 1.05 8.60 20.34
CA ALA A 62 0.14 7.90 21.26
C ALA A 62 0.44 6.40 21.35
N ALA A 63 1.12 5.83 20.35
CA ALA A 63 1.95 4.66 20.59
C ALA A 63 3.06 5.12 21.54
N PRO A 64 3.08 4.69 22.82
CA PRO A 64 4.31 4.85 23.59
C PRO A 64 5.41 4.22 22.75
N GLN A 65 6.57 4.87 22.73
CA GLN A 65 7.81 4.23 22.29
C GLN A 65 7.75 2.82 22.84
N ALA A 66 7.64 1.83 21.94
CA ALA A 66 8.06 0.49 22.28
C ALA A 66 9.57 0.64 22.47
N VAL A 67 9.95 1.13 23.66
CA VAL A 67 11.09 0.64 24.39
C VAL A 67 11.16 -0.84 24.07
N GLU A 68 12.35 -1.26 23.64
CA GLU A 68 12.78 -2.65 23.63
C GLU A 68 12.16 -3.38 24.83
N GLN A 69 11.01 -3.99 24.58
CA GLN A 69 10.41 -4.96 25.47
C GLN A 69 10.47 -6.23 24.65
N MET A 70 11.56 -6.94 24.90
CA MET A 70 11.48 -8.37 25.15
C MET A 70 10.08 -8.68 25.70
N GLU A 71 9.16 -9.12 24.86
CA GLU A 71 7.98 -9.84 25.36
C GLU A 71 8.46 -11.22 25.77
N THR A 72 8.95 -11.29 27.00
CA THR A 72 8.51 -12.34 27.90
C THR A 72 6.98 -12.31 27.87
N SER A 73 6.43 -13.30 27.17
CA SER A 73 5.06 -13.77 27.17
C SER A 73 4.10 -13.05 28.14
N ARG A 74 3.21 -12.19 27.63
CA ARG A 74 1.96 -11.88 28.33
C ARG A 74 1.12 -13.16 28.40
N PRO A 75 0.75 -13.67 29.59
CA PRO A 75 0.02 -14.91 29.71
C PRO A 75 -1.43 -14.64 29.26
N GLY A 76 -1.83 -15.19 28.11
CA GLY A 76 -3.23 -15.20 27.68
C GLY A 76 -3.49 -14.95 26.20
N ARG A 77 -2.54 -14.40 25.42
CA ARG A 77 -2.73 -14.28 23.97
C ARG A 77 -2.26 -15.56 23.30
N LYS A 78 -3.18 -16.28 22.64
CA LYS A 78 -2.86 -17.49 21.86
C LYS A 78 -1.71 -17.16 20.91
N ARG A 79 -0.60 -17.90 21.03
CA ARG A 79 0.57 -17.74 20.15
C ARG A 79 0.14 -17.99 18.72
N SER A 80 0.21 -16.96 17.86
CA SER A 80 -0.22 -17.05 16.46
C SER A 80 0.97 -16.90 15.50
N PHE A 81 0.87 -17.54 14.34
CA PHE A 81 1.83 -17.37 13.25
C PHE A 81 1.69 -15.98 12.60
N SER A 82 2.81 -15.39 12.19
CA SER A 82 2.85 -14.17 11.38
C SER A 82 3.96 -14.28 10.34
N ALA A 83 3.58 -14.11 9.06
CA ALA A 83 4.49 -14.14 7.91
C ALA A 83 5.54 -13.03 7.99
N ASP A 84 5.12 -11.80 8.31
CA ASP A 84 6.02 -10.66 8.46
C ASP A 84 7.03 -10.88 9.59
N ARG A 85 6.58 -11.45 10.71
CA ARG A 85 7.43 -11.74 11.86
C ARG A 85 8.50 -12.81 11.52
N LEU A 86 8.13 -13.82 10.74
CA LEU A 86 9.07 -14.84 10.24
C LEU A 86 10.14 -14.19 9.35
N LYS A 87 9.73 -13.38 8.37
CA LYS A 87 10.64 -12.70 7.45
C LYS A 87 11.60 -11.75 8.18
N ALA A 88 11.09 -10.98 9.14
CA ALA A 88 11.90 -10.09 9.98
C ALA A 88 12.91 -10.88 10.82
N LYS A 89 12.49 -12.01 11.44
CA LYS A 89 13.40 -12.88 12.19
C LYS A 89 14.52 -13.43 11.31
N ARG A 90 14.19 -13.89 10.09
CA ARG A 90 15.19 -14.39 9.13
C ARG A 90 16.21 -13.31 8.77
N GLN A 91 15.75 -12.09 8.48
CA GLN A 91 16.63 -10.96 8.18
C GLN A 91 17.51 -10.60 9.39
N ALA A 92 16.96 -10.60 10.60
CA ALA A 92 17.71 -10.34 11.84
C ALA A 92 18.79 -11.40 12.11
N LEU A 93 18.54 -12.66 11.76
CA LEU A 93 19.51 -13.75 11.87
C LEU A 93 20.55 -13.73 10.73
N GLY A 94 20.30 -12.97 9.67
CA GLY A 94 21.15 -12.88 8.47
C GLY A 94 21.09 -14.13 7.59
N MET A 95 19.97 -14.86 7.62
CA MET A 95 19.82 -16.13 6.92
C MET A 95 19.13 -15.99 5.55
N SER A 96 19.53 -16.82 4.59
CA SER A 96 18.78 -17.02 3.35
C SER A 96 17.47 -17.78 3.61
N GLN A 97 16.57 -17.81 2.62
CA GLN A 97 15.35 -18.62 2.72
C GLN A 97 15.68 -20.12 2.83
N ALA A 98 16.72 -20.60 2.16
CA ALA A 98 17.13 -22.00 2.26
C ALA A 98 17.63 -22.33 3.67
N GLN A 99 18.47 -21.47 4.26
CA GLN A 99 19.01 -21.65 5.62
C GLN A 99 17.92 -21.63 6.69
N MET A 100 16.99 -20.68 6.61
CA MET A 100 15.86 -20.65 7.54
C MET A 100 14.92 -21.84 7.36
N ALA A 101 14.77 -22.35 6.14
CA ALA A 101 14.00 -23.55 5.88
C ALA A 101 14.68 -24.80 6.48
N GLN A 102 16.01 -24.90 6.39
CA GLN A 102 16.80 -25.94 7.07
C GLN A 102 16.63 -25.88 8.58
N LEU A 103 16.73 -24.69 9.19
CA LEU A 103 16.51 -24.50 10.64
C LEU A 103 15.13 -25.01 11.09
N LEU A 104 14.10 -24.76 10.29
CA LEU A 104 12.75 -25.22 10.58
C LEU A 104 12.53 -26.70 10.21
N GLY A 105 13.37 -27.28 9.35
CA GLY A 105 13.21 -28.63 8.81
C GLY A 105 12.11 -28.73 7.75
N ILE A 106 11.97 -27.71 6.89
CA ILE A 106 11.04 -27.65 5.75
C ILE A 106 11.78 -27.35 4.44
N SER A 107 11.09 -27.51 3.31
CA SER A 107 11.64 -27.09 2.02
C SER A 107 11.68 -25.56 1.88
N SER A 108 12.65 -25.06 1.11
CA SER A 108 12.78 -23.63 0.78
C SER A 108 11.52 -23.05 0.14
N LEU A 109 10.84 -23.81 -0.72
CA LEU A 109 9.57 -23.43 -1.33
C LEU A 109 8.46 -23.25 -0.27
N SER A 110 8.42 -24.11 0.75
CA SER A 110 7.44 -23.99 1.83
C SER A 110 7.66 -22.73 2.65
N LEU A 111 8.92 -22.41 2.96
CA LEU A 111 9.26 -21.16 3.63
C LEU A 111 8.85 -19.94 2.81
N TRP A 112 9.12 -19.95 1.50
CA TRP A 112 8.69 -18.87 0.62
C TRP A 112 7.17 -18.69 0.62
N LYS A 113 6.38 -19.79 0.58
CA LYS A 113 4.90 -19.73 0.66
C LYS A 113 4.41 -19.17 2.00
N TRP A 114 5.14 -19.41 3.07
CA TRP A 114 4.81 -18.84 4.38
C TRP A 114 5.19 -17.36 4.49
N GLU A 115 6.39 -16.97 4.03
CA GLU A 115 6.84 -15.58 4.03
C GLU A 115 6.01 -14.69 3.09
N SER A 116 5.48 -15.26 2.00
CA SER A 116 4.57 -14.58 1.08
C SER A 116 3.12 -14.57 1.55
N GLY A 117 2.79 -15.27 2.64
CA GLY A 117 1.44 -15.35 3.18
C GLY A 117 0.47 -16.21 2.35
N GLN A 118 0.96 -16.96 1.36
CA GLN A 118 0.12 -17.86 0.55
C GLN A 118 -0.41 -19.05 1.37
N VAL A 119 0.38 -19.53 2.33
CA VAL A 119 0.04 -20.71 3.15
C VAL A 119 0.44 -20.46 4.60
N SER A 120 -0.45 -20.84 5.53
CA SER A 120 -0.15 -20.85 6.96
C SER A 120 0.40 -22.20 7.41
N PRO A 121 1.36 -22.26 8.36
CA PRO A 121 1.86 -23.52 8.89
C PRO A 121 0.75 -24.38 9.51
N ARG A 122 0.88 -25.70 9.35
CA ARG A 122 0.03 -26.66 10.06
C ARG A 122 0.35 -26.64 11.56
N ALA A 123 -0.60 -27.11 12.37
CA ALA A 123 -0.48 -27.12 13.84
C ALA A 123 0.82 -27.79 14.33
N SER A 124 1.21 -28.93 13.74
CA SER A 124 2.44 -29.66 14.07
C SER A 124 3.74 -28.87 13.86
N MET A 125 3.67 -27.82 13.04
CA MET A 125 4.82 -27.04 12.62
C MET A 125 4.92 -25.68 13.31
N LEU A 126 3.85 -25.27 14.00
CA LEU A 126 3.82 -24.03 14.77
C LEU A 126 4.79 -24.08 15.95
N GLU A 127 4.98 -25.24 16.57
CA GLU A 127 5.93 -25.40 17.68
C GLU A 127 7.37 -25.10 17.22
N ARG A 128 7.80 -25.67 16.09
CA ARG A 128 9.11 -25.40 15.50
C ARG A 128 9.28 -23.93 15.13
N TYR A 129 8.23 -23.31 14.60
CA TYR A 129 8.22 -21.87 14.36
C TYR A 129 8.45 -21.08 15.66
N PHE A 130 7.72 -21.38 16.75
CA PHE A 130 7.90 -20.66 18.02
C PHE A 130 9.27 -20.89 18.64
N VAL A 131 9.84 -22.08 18.51
CA VAL A 131 11.23 -22.35 18.92
C VAL A 131 12.18 -21.45 18.14
N ALA A 132 12.14 -21.47 16.80
CA ALA A 132 13.00 -20.64 15.96
C ALA A 132 12.83 -19.13 16.23
N MET A 133 11.63 -18.68 16.60
CA MET A 133 11.38 -17.29 16.97
C MET A 133 12.09 -16.87 18.27
N ASN A 134 12.29 -17.80 19.19
CA ASN A 134 12.99 -17.56 20.46
C ASN A 134 14.51 -17.77 20.38
N MET A 135 15.02 -18.45 19.35
CA MET A 135 16.45 -18.71 19.20
C MET A 135 17.26 -17.42 18.96
N GLY A 136 18.46 -17.35 19.55
CA GLY A 136 19.44 -16.32 19.25
C GLY A 136 20.17 -16.56 17.91
N LYS A 137 20.93 -15.57 17.43
CA LYS A 137 21.73 -15.70 16.20
C LYS A 137 22.69 -16.88 16.26
N ARG A 138 23.49 -16.97 17.32
CA ARG A 138 24.50 -18.04 17.49
C ARG A 138 23.87 -19.42 17.52
N GLU A 139 22.79 -19.59 18.29
CA GLU A 139 22.06 -20.85 18.39
C GLU A 139 21.48 -21.29 17.05
N ALA A 140 20.88 -20.36 16.31
CA ALA A 140 20.28 -20.66 15.01
C ALA A 140 21.32 -21.12 13.98
N TRP A 141 22.50 -20.49 13.97
CA TRP A 141 23.60 -20.91 13.09
C TRP A 141 24.17 -22.28 13.51
N ASN A 142 24.37 -22.51 14.81
CA ASN A 142 24.84 -23.80 15.31
C ASN A 142 23.91 -24.96 14.91
N VAL A 143 22.59 -24.75 14.88
CA VAL A 143 21.63 -25.79 14.46
C VAL A 143 21.73 -26.11 12.97
N ILE A 144 22.09 -25.14 12.12
CA ILE A 144 22.31 -25.39 10.70
C ILE A 144 23.67 -26.06 10.48
N ASP A 145 24.71 -25.65 11.22
CA ASP A 145 26.05 -26.21 11.08
C ASP A 145 26.16 -27.65 11.63
N ALA A 146 25.30 -28.02 12.59
CA ALA A 146 25.25 -29.35 13.18
C ALA A 146 24.45 -30.39 12.36
N ASN A 147 23.83 -29.99 11.25
CA ASN A 147 22.85 -30.78 10.49
C ASN A 147 23.27 -30.89 9.02
#